data_AF-A0A813H420-F1
#
_entry.id   AF-A0A813H420-F1
#
_cell.length_a   1.000
_cell.length_b   1.000
_cell.length_c   1.000
_cell.angle_alpha   90.00
_cell.angle_beta   90.00
_cell.angle_gamma   90.00
#
_symmetry.space_group_name_H-M   'P 1'
#
loop_
_entity.id
_entity.type
_entity.pdbx_description
1 polymer ?
#
loop_
_entity_poly.entity_id
_entity_poly.type
_entity_poly.pdbx_seq_one_letter_code
_entity_poly.pdbx_strand_id
1 'polypeptide(L)'
;MTLWPFQHVVCHTKPYERIFVAPRCSAAYCCYLLGLLALIAFPLFATFASDNVWVKEGSYRHQPLVIFSHDLLVVLAGASPEEAVGWSTRQDLMSLLPPQVRVPVVRSSSEDRNHDGVPDTLKLSL
;
A
#
# COMPACT_ATOMS: atom_id res chain seq x y z
N MET A 1 79.07 -15.85 -15.10
CA MET A 1 78.33 -16.66 -16.10
C MET A 1 77.89 -17.94 -15.42
N THR A 2 76.67 -17.97 -14.88
CA THR A 2 76.07 -19.18 -14.30
C THR A 2 75.44 -20.00 -15.43
N LEU A 3 75.90 -21.24 -15.56
CA LEU A 3 75.48 -22.16 -16.63
C LEU A 3 73.97 -22.46 -16.52
N TRP A 4 73.25 -22.20 -17.61
CA TRP A 4 71.79 -22.29 -17.77
C TRP A 4 71.14 -23.65 -17.41
N PRO A 5 71.77 -24.85 -17.49
CA PRO A 5 71.05 -26.10 -17.23
C PRO A 5 70.85 -26.43 -15.74
N PHE A 6 71.39 -25.65 -14.80
CA PHE A 6 71.34 -25.96 -13.36
C PHE A 6 70.43 -25.03 -12.54
N GLN A 7 69.64 -24.16 -13.18
CA GLN A 7 68.63 -23.39 -12.46
C GLN A 7 67.34 -24.21 -12.38
N HIS A 8 66.87 -24.46 -11.17
CA HIS A 8 65.51 -24.95 -10.92
C HIS A 8 64.50 -23.88 -11.35
N VAL A 9 64.14 -23.88 -12.63
CA VAL A 9 63.08 -23.02 -13.16
C VAL A 9 61.76 -23.75 -12.94
N VAL A 10 60.90 -23.20 -12.10
CA VAL A 10 59.55 -23.73 -11.87
C VAL A 10 58.71 -23.41 -13.11
N CYS A 11 58.59 -24.38 -14.01
CA CYS A 11 57.87 -24.22 -15.28
C CYS A 11 56.34 -24.18 -15.12
N HIS A 12 55.80 -24.73 -14.03
CA HIS A 12 54.36 -24.75 -13.78
C HIS A 12 54.05 -24.94 -12.30
N THR A 13 53.17 -24.09 -11.77
CA THR A 13 52.59 -24.21 -10.43
C THR A 13 51.08 -24.14 -10.56
N LYS A 14 50.38 -25.12 -9.97
CA LYS A 14 48.93 -25.06 -9.81
C LYS A 14 48.61 -24.50 -8.43
N PRO A 15 47.62 -23.60 -8.29
CA PRO A 15 47.20 -23.13 -6.99
C PRO A 15 46.71 -24.32 -6.16
N TYR A 16 47.22 -24.44 -4.93
CA TYR A 16 46.79 -25.46 -4.00
C TYR A 16 45.47 -25.02 -3.35
N GLU A 17 44.37 -25.60 -3.80
CA GLU A 17 43.06 -25.40 -3.19
C GLU A 17 42.91 -26.32 -1.99
N ARG A 18 42.82 -25.75 -0.79
CA ARG A 18 42.52 -26.49 0.44
C ARG A 18 41.22 -26.00 1.02
N ILE A 19 40.24 -26.89 1.07
CA ILE A 19 38.98 -26.65 1.77
C ILE A 19 39.19 -27.01 3.23
N PHE A 20 39.09 -26.01 4.10
CA PHE A 20 39.15 -26.22 5.55
C PHE A 20 37.75 -26.59 6.05
N VAL A 21 37.61 -27.80 6.58
CA VAL A 21 36.36 -28.27 7.19
C VAL A 21 36.59 -28.40 8.70
N ALA A 22 35.72 -27.82 9.50
CA ALA A 22 35.78 -27.97 10.95
C ALA A 22 35.51 -29.45 11.34
N PRO A 23 36.33 -30.05 12.21
CA PRO A 23 36.05 -31.40 12.71
C PRO A 23 34.76 -31.40 13.55
N ARG A 24 33.99 -32.50 13.47
CA ARG A 24 32.62 -32.61 14.02
C ARG A 24 32.51 -32.36 15.53
N CYS A 25 33.57 -32.61 16.30
CA CYS A 25 33.61 -32.36 17.75
C CYS A 25 34.53 -31.17 18.07
N SER A 26 34.31 -30.02 17.42
CA SER A 26 35.03 -28.77 17.68
C SER A 26 34.07 -27.62 17.96
N ALA A 27 34.51 -26.64 18.74
CA ALA A 27 33.77 -25.40 18.99
C ALA A 27 33.36 -24.70 17.69
N ALA A 28 34.22 -24.75 16.65
CA ALA A 28 33.91 -24.19 15.33
C ALA A 28 32.69 -24.88 14.67
N TYR A 29 32.55 -26.19 14.85
CA TYR A 29 31.40 -26.94 14.34
C TYR A 29 30.12 -26.61 15.11
N CYS A 30 30.21 -26.39 16.43
CA CYS A 30 29.08 -25.89 17.22
C CYS A 30 28.61 -24.51 16.75
N CYS A 31 29.53 -23.57 16.49
CA CYS A 31 29.18 -22.25 15.94
C CYS A 31 28.52 -22.36 14.55
N TYR A 32 29.03 -23.26 13.69
CA TYR A 32 28.41 -23.54 12.39
C TYR A 32 26.98 -24.07 12.54
N LEU A 33 26.74 -25.03 13.43
CA LEU A 33 25.40 -25.57 13.70
C LEU A 33 24.45 -24.49 14.23
N LEU A 34 24.89 -23.65 15.17
CA LEU A 34 24.09 -22.55 15.69
C LEU A 34 23.76 -21.52 14.60
N GLY A 35 24.73 -21.20 13.73
CA GLY A 35 24.51 -20.32 12.59
C GLY A 35 23.49 -20.89 11.61
N LEU A 36 23.58 -22.20 11.31
CA LEU A 36 22.64 -22.88 10.43
C LEU A 36 21.23 -22.94 11.05
N LEU A 37 21.13 -23.23 12.34
CA LEU A 37 19.86 -23.19 13.07
C LEU A 37 19.26 -21.78 13.07
N ALA A 38 20.06 -20.75 13.31
CA ALA A 38 19.61 -19.37 13.27
C ALA A 38 19.15 -18.97 11.86
N LEU A 39 19.87 -19.39 10.81
CA LEU A 39 19.51 -19.12 9.42
C LEU A 39 18.15 -19.72 9.04
N ILE A 40 17.79 -20.88 9.60
CA ILE A 40 16.50 -21.53 9.36
C ILE A 40 15.41 -20.96 10.27
N ALA A 41 15.71 -20.79 11.56
CA ALA A 41 14.73 -20.36 12.56
C ALA A 41 14.33 -18.90 12.36
N PHE A 42 15.28 -18.02 12.07
CA PHE A 42 15.02 -16.58 11.94
C PHE A 42 13.94 -16.23 10.91
N PRO A 43 14.00 -16.69 9.64
CA PRO A 43 12.93 -16.42 8.68
C PRO A 43 11.62 -17.08 9.09
N LEU A 44 11.65 -18.27 9.72
CA LEU A 44 10.43 -18.96 10.14
C LEU A 44 9.70 -18.24 11.28
N PHE A 45 10.46 -17.68 12.24
CA PHE A 45 9.89 -16.83 13.29
C PHE A 45 9.43 -15.49 12.72
N ALA A 46 10.19 -14.89 11.80
CA ALA A 46 9.80 -13.64 11.17
C ALA A 46 8.49 -13.79 10.38
N THR A 47 8.32 -14.87 9.62
CA THR A 47 7.08 -15.12 8.87
C THR A 47 5.91 -15.40 9.81
N PHE A 48 6.12 -16.20 10.86
CA PHE A 48 5.10 -16.48 11.87
C PHE A 48 4.66 -15.22 12.63
N ALA A 49 5.60 -14.37 13.03
CA ALA A 49 5.31 -13.13 13.76
C ALA A 49 4.75 -12.02 12.86
N SER A 50 4.98 -12.09 11.55
CA SER A 50 4.56 -11.03 10.63
C SER A 50 3.07 -10.98 10.36
N ASP A 51 2.26 -11.96 10.79
CA ASP A 51 0.80 -12.15 10.53
C ASP A 51 0.36 -12.08 9.04
N ASN A 52 1.24 -11.69 8.12
CA ASN A 52 0.96 -11.36 6.73
C ASN A 52 1.28 -12.51 5.78
N VAL A 53 2.15 -13.44 6.17
CA VAL A 53 2.60 -14.54 5.29
C VAL A 53 1.60 -15.70 5.29
N TRP A 54 0.83 -15.86 6.37
CA TRP A 54 -0.16 -16.94 6.51
C TRP A 54 -1.50 -16.41 7.03
N VAL A 55 -2.09 -15.49 6.26
CA VAL A 55 -3.46 -15.01 6.52
C VAL A 55 -4.42 -16.19 6.42
N LYS A 56 -4.97 -16.66 7.54
CA LYS A 56 -5.91 -17.79 7.59
C LYS A 56 -7.31 -17.41 7.12
N GLU A 57 -7.70 -16.17 7.38
CA GLU A 57 -9.02 -15.62 7.03
C GLU A 57 -8.82 -14.20 6.52
N GLY A 58 -9.20 -13.96 5.26
CA GLY A 58 -9.27 -12.62 4.68
C GLY A 58 -10.71 -12.14 4.71
N SER A 59 -11.00 -11.08 5.46
CA SER A 59 -12.31 -10.44 5.40
C SER A 59 -12.33 -9.45 4.23
N TYR A 60 -12.93 -9.84 3.10
CA TYR A 60 -13.16 -8.93 1.98
C TYR A 60 -14.56 -8.34 2.08
N ARG A 61 -14.65 -7.05 2.42
CA ARG A 61 -15.92 -6.33 2.34
C ARG A 61 -16.06 -5.78 0.93
N HIS A 62 -17.05 -6.26 0.19
CA HIS A 62 -17.46 -5.61 -1.06
C HIS A 62 -18.13 -4.28 -0.72
N GLN A 63 -17.43 -3.18 -0.93
CA GLN A 63 -18.05 -1.86 -0.94
C GLN A 63 -18.80 -1.69 -2.27
N PRO A 64 -20.12 -1.48 -2.26
CA PRO A 64 -20.83 -1.14 -3.49
C PRO A 64 -20.34 0.22 -3.98
N LEU A 65 -20.24 0.39 -5.30
CA LEU A 65 -19.90 1.66 -5.91
C LEU A 65 -21.07 2.65 -5.73
N VAL A 66 -20.95 3.54 -4.75
CA VAL A 66 -21.94 4.59 -4.49
C VAL A 66 -21.50 5.88 -5.18
N ILE A 67 -22.16 6.22 -6.29
CA ILE A 67 -21.92 7.48 -7.01
C ILE A 67 -23.11 8.41 -6.75
N PHE A 68 -22.82 9.62 -6.27
CA PHE A 68 -23.84 10.65 -6.11
C PHE A 68 -24.20 11.25 -7.48
N SER A 69 -25.49 11.49 -7.73
CA SER A 69 -25.94 12.14 -8.98
C SER A 69 -25.56 13.62 -9.07
N HIS A 70 -25.10 14.22 -7.96
CA HIS A 70 -24.82 15.65 -7.83
C HIS A 70 -26.04 16.54 -8.07
N ASP A 71 -27.23 16.02 -7.83
CA ASP A 71 -28.47 16.81 -7.82
C ASP A 71 -28.65 17.54 -6.49
N LEU A 72 -28.98 18.83 -6.54
CA LEU A 72 -29.22 19.66 -5.37
C LEU A 72 -30.52 20.44 -5.50
N LEU A 73 -31.25 20.54 -4.39
CA LEU A 73 -32.40 21.40 -4.19
C LEU A 73 -32.16 22.22 -2.91
N VAL A 74 -32.20 23.54 -3.02
CA VAL A 74 -32.07 24.48 -1.90
C VAL A 74 -33.34 25.30 -1.83
N VAL A 75 -33.98 25.32 -0.67
CA VAL A 75 -35.17 26.13 -0.39
C VAL A 75 -34.95 26.92 0.89
N LEU A 76 -35.10 28.23 0.79
CA LEU A 76 -35.04 29.17 1.91
C LEU A 76 -36.46 29.66 2.19
N ALA A 77 -36.96 29.37 3.39
CA ALA A 77 -38.25 29.87 3.83
C ALA A 77 -38.14 31.33 4.26
N GLY A 78 -38.98 32.20 3.68
CA GLY A 78 -39.18 33.58 4.12
C GLY A 78 -40.23 33.69 5.22
N ALA A 79 -40.53 34.92 5.66
CA ALA A 79 -41.59 35.17 6.64
C ALA A 79 -42.99 35.00 6.01
N SER A 80 -43.09 35.18 4.70
CA SER A 80 -44.28 34.90 3.90
C SER A 80 -43.97 33.90 2.76
N PRO A 81 -44.97 33.21 2.20
CA PRO A 81 -44.77 32.29 1.07
C PRO A 81 -44.18 32.98 -0.17
N GLU A 82 -44.41 34.28 -0.33
CA GLU A 82 -43.92 35.07 -1.46
C GLU A 82 -42.43 35.46 -1.32
N GLU A 83 -41.89 35.39 -0.11
CA GLU A 83 -40.47 35.63 0.20
C GLU A 83 -39.63 34.35 0.15
N ALA A 84 -40.24 33.20 -0.13
CA ALA A 84 -39.52 31.95 -0.24
C ALA A 84 -38.65 31.95 -1.50
N VAL A 85 -37.37 31.58 -1.35
CA VAL A 85 -36.39 31.53 -2.43
C VAL A 85 -35.95 30.09 -2.64
N GLY A 86 -35.95 29.65 -3.90
CA GLY A 86 -35.58 28.29 -4.26
C GLY A 86 -34.56 28.25 -5.38
N TRP A 87 -33.71 27.21 -5.37
CA TRP A 87 -32.85 26.87 -6.51
C TRP A 87 -32.63 25.36 -6.59
N SER A 88 -32.58 24.82 -7.81
CA SER A 88 -32.19 23.43 -8.05
C SER A 88 -31.27 23.29 -9.25
N THR A 89 -30.40 22.28 -9.24
CA THR A 89 -29.66 21.83 -10.43
C THR A 89 -30.56 21.16 -11.46
N ARG A 90 -31.70 20.61 -11.00
CA ARG A 90 -32.66 19.86 -11.80
C ARG A 90 -33.74 20.77 -12.37
N GLN A 91 -33.88 20.78 -13.69
CA GLN A 91 -34.84 21.64 -14.39
C GLN A 91 -36.31 21.30 -14.09
N ASP A 92 -36.60 20.02 -13.88
CA ASP A 92 -37.94 19.54 -13.52
C ASP A 92 -38.38 20.00 -12.13
N LEU A 93 -37.44 20.23 -11.21
CA LEU A 93 -37.72 20.79 -9.90
C LEU A 93 -37.76 22.32 -9.95
N MET A 94 -37.00 22.95 -10.85
CA MET A 94 -36.98 24.41 -10.99
C MET A 94 -38.35 24.98 -11.38
N SER A 95 -39.17 24.24 -12.15
CA SER A 95 -40.52 24.66 -12.53
C SER A 95 -41.53 24.65 -11.38
N LEU A 96 -41.23 23.92 -10.29
CA LEU A 96 -42.06 23.84 -9.09
C LEU A 96 -41.68 24.90 -8.04
N LEU A 97 -40.56 25.61 -8.25
CA LEU A 97 -40.03 26.57 -7.30
C LEU A 97 -40.60 27.98 -7.53
N PRO A 98 -40.58 28.84 -6.48
CA PRO A 98 -40.99 30.24 -6.60
C PRO A 98 -40.16 30.99 -7.67
N PRO A 99 -40.74 32.03 -8.31
CA PRO A 99 -40.07 32.78 -9.38
C PRO A 99 -38.82 33.55 -8.92
N GLN A 100 -38.67 33.79 -7.62
CA GLN A 100 -37.46 34.39 -7.04
C GLN A 100 -36.37 33.34 -6.89
N VAL A 101 -35.43 33.32 -7.85
CA VAL A 101 -34.32 32.37 -7.88
C VAL A 101 -33.02 33.07 -7.48
N ARG A 102 -32.35 32.56 -6.43
CA ARG A 102 -30.99 32.95 -6.06
C ARG A 102 -30.06 31.76 -6.23
N VAL A 103 -29.10 31.87 -7.14
CA VAL A 103 -28.14 30.79 -7.40
C VAL A 103 -27.13 30.71 -6.25
N PRO A 104 -27.05 29.57 -5.53
CA PRO A 104 -26.06 29.36 -4.48
C PRO A 104 -24.68 29.02 -5.07
N VAL A 105 -23.62 29.29 -4.31
CA VAL A 105 -22.27 28.84 -4.64
C VAL A 105 -22.01 27.55 -3.89
N VAL A 106 -22.17 26.41 -4.58
CA VAL A 106 -22.01 25.09 -3.96
C VAL A 106 -20.76 24.42 -4.47
N ARG A 107 -19.99 23.83 -3.56
CA ARG A 107 -18.84 22.97 -3.90
C ARG A 107 -19.06 21.59 -3.34
N SER A 108 -18.85 20.58 -4.16
CA SER A 108 -18.87 19.17 -3.79
C SER A 108 -17.53 18.52 -4.13
N SER A 109 -17.09 17.59 -3.28
CA SER A 109 -15.92 16.77 -3.55
C SER A 109 -16.07 15.41 -2.89
N SER A 110 -15.73 14.34 -3.61
CA SER A 110 -15.61 13.01 -3.03
C SER A 110 -14.21 12.79 -2.48
N GLU A 111 -14.12 12.25 -1.27
CA GLU A 111 -12.87 11.85 -0.63
C GLU A 111 -12.75 10.32 -0.68
N ASP A 112 -11.59 9.85 -1.13
CA ASP A 112 -11.15 8.45 -1.09
C ASP A 112 -10.02 8.37 -0.06
N ARG A 113 -10.29 7.70 1.07
CA ARG A 113 -9.37 7.70 2.23
C ARG A 113 -8.36 6.58 2.16
N ASN A 114 -8.71 5.45 1.56
CA ASN A 114 -7.85 4.27 1.47
C ASN A 114 -7.14 4.18 0.10
N HIS A 115 -7.42 5.10 -0.82
CA HIS A 115 -6.87 5.18 -2.17
C HIS A 115 -7.18 3.94 -3.02
N ASP A 116 -8.35 3.34 -2.82
CA ASP A 116 -8.79 2.16 -3.59
C ASP A 116 -9.56 2.54 -4.89
N GLY A 117 -9.77 3.84 -5.13
CA GLY A 117 -10.50 4.36 -6.28
C GLY A 117 -12.03 4.37 -6.11
N VAL A 118 -12.53 3.97 -4.95
CA VAL A 118 -13.95 4.02 -4.59
C VAL A 118 -14.19 5.25 -3.70
N PRO A 119 -15.17 6.12 -4.02
CA PRO A 119 -15.46 7.28 -3.19
C PRO A 119 -16.05 6.85 -1.84
N ASP A 120 -15.48 7.35 -0.74
CA ASP A 120 -15.91 7.04 0.63
C ASP A 120 -16.86 8.08 1.21
N THR A 121 -16.50 9.36 1.11
CA THR A 121 -17.21 10.45 1.79
C THR A 121 -17.48 11.60 0.82
N LEU A 122 -18.71 12.09 0.80
CA LEU A 122 -19.08 13.32 0.09
C LEU A 122 -18.90 14.52 1.02
N LYS A 123 -18.03 15.45 0.63
CA LYS A 123 -17.92 16.77 1.28
C LYS A 123 -18.72 17.79 0.47
N LEU A 124 -19.57 18.54 1.17
CA LEU A 124 -20.40 19.61 0.63
C LEU A 124 -20.09 20.91 1.37
N SER A 125 -19.89 21.99 0.62
CA SER A 125 -19.73 23.35 1.12
C SER A 125 -20.73 24.26 0.40
N LEU A 126 -21.50 25.02 1.17
CA LEU A 126 -22.50 26.00 0.74
C LEU A 126 -22.07 27.43 1.09
#